data_AF-A0A6J5V9U2-F1
#
_entry.id   AF-A0A6J5V9U2-F1
#
_cell.length_a   1.000
_cell.length_b   1.000
_cell.length_c   1.000
_cell.angle_alpha   90.00
_cell.angle_beta   90.00
_cell.angle_gamma   90.00
#
_symmetry.space_group_name_H-M   'P 1'
#
loop_
_entity.id
_entity.type
_entity.pdbx_description
1 polymer ?
#
loop_
_entity_poly.entity_id
_entity_poly.type
_entity_poly.pdbx_seq_one_letter_code
_entity_poly.pdbx_strand_id
1 'polypeptide(L)'
;MHWPVRLKKGSVSFAPENLVEPDIPCTWRAMETLYDSGKARAIGVSNFSTKKLSDLLDVARVPPAVVQVECHPSWQQAKLHSFCKSKGIHISDYPPLGSPGTTWIKGDVLQNPILHMVAEKLRKTPAQVALRWGLQMGHSALPKSTNEARIKENSDVFGWSIQEDLLAKLSEIEQARLVRGTNFVHDTFGPYRSVEELWDVRLDIYGLHDHHDPIKRCLIMLCTTSSSPRGLELGGRGGQEPKCKFQQQRLARARWGPRAWAGPKAGGARATARRRANVSMRKSIFFLFAATWRNLVLPISDFSSNPTA
;
A
#
# COMPACT_ATOMS: atom_id res chain seq x y z
N MET A 1 -6.50 -0.19 7.16
CA MET A 1 -5.55 0.83 7.66
C MET A 1 -4.66 1.29 6.51
N HIS A 2 -4.38 2.59 6.34
CA HIS A 2 -3.72 3.08 5.12
C HIS A 2 -2.19 3.21 5.23
N TRP A 3 -1.67 3.88 6.26
CA TRP A 3 -0.23 3.96 6.56
C TRP A 3 -0.04 3.50 8.00
N PRO A 4 1.12 2.91 8.36
CA PRO A 4 1.50 2.65 9.75
C PRO A 4 1.92 3.96 10.44
N VAL A 5 1.12 5.02 10.30
CA VAL A 5 1.38 6.38 10.76
C VAL A 5 0.13 6.90 11.44
N ARG A 6 0.33 7.65 12.53
CA ARG A 6 -0.75 8.31 13.26
C ARG A 6 -0.48 9.81 13.37
N LEU A 7 -1.53 10.59 13.16
CA LEU A 7 -1.53 12.03 13.41
C LEU A 7 -2.20 12.36 14.74
N LYS A 8 -1.80 13.48 15.35
CA LYS A 8 -2.53 14.10 16.46
C LYS A 8 -3.98 14.36 16.06
N LYS A 9 -4.89 14.26 17.04
CA LYS A 9 -6.32 14.48 16.83
C LYS A 9 -6.54 15.93 16.39
N GLY A 10 -7.26 16.12 15.29
CA GLY A 10 -7.58 17.46 14.76
C GLY A 10 -6.51 18.03 13.81
N SER A 11 -5.37 17.35 13.62
CA SER A 11 -4.38 17.77 12.64
C SER A 11 -4.92 17.61 11.21
N VAL A 12 -4.70 18.64 10.39
CA VAL A 12 -5.10 18.68 8.98
C VAL A 12 -3.91 18.55 8.03
N SER A 13 -2.68 18.56 8.56
CA SER A 13 -1.44 18.46 7.80
C SER A 13 -0.57 17.30 8.30
N PHE A 14 0.32 16.84 7.43
CA PHE A 14 1.41 15.90 7.76
C PHE A 14 2.66 16.62 8.25
N ALA A 15 2.51 17.78 8.89
CA ALA A 15 3.66 18.46 9.48
C ALA A 15 4.31 17.54 10.53
N PRO A 16 5.64 17.45 10.60
CA PRO A 16 6.35 16.47 11.42
C PRO A 16 5.90 16.45 12.89
N GLU A 17 5.66 17.63 13.48
CA GLU A 17 5.21 17.81 14.86
C GLU A 17 3.81 17.21 15.13
N ASN A 18 3.04 16.89 14.10
CA ASN A 18 1.75 16.22 14.20
C ASN A 18 1.85 14.70 14.15
N LEU A 19 3.00 14.14 13.78
CA LEU A 19 3.22 12.69 13.76
C LEU A 19 3.44 12.19 15.20
N VAL A 20 2.75 11.11 15.55
CA VAL A 20 2.83 10.48 16.87
C VAL A 20 2.92 8.98 16.73
N GLU A 21 3.35 8.31 17.80
CA GLU A 21 3.45 6.85 17.85
C GLU A 21 2.13 6.16 17.46
N PRO A 22 2.15 5.27 16.46
CA PRO A 22 0.98 4.56 16.02
C PRO A 22 0.66 3.40 16.97
N ASP A 23 -0.55 3.39 17.52
CA ASP A 23 -1.08 2.21 18.22
C ASP A 23 -1.83 1.33 17.20
N ILE A 24 -1.05 0.54 16.47
CA ILE A 24 -1.55 -0.38 15.44
C ILE A 24 -2.51 -1.42 16.06
N PRO A 25 -2.19 -2.07 17.21
CA PRO A 25 -3.11 -3.03 17.84
C PRO A 25 -4.44 -2.43 18.31
N CYS A 26 -4.47 -1.24 18.92
CA CYS A 26 -5.74 -0.60 19.29
C CYS A 26 -6.56 -0.25 18.03
N THR A 27 -5.91 0.23 16.97
CA THR A 27 -6.61 0.54 15.71
C THR A 27 -7.12 -0.71 15.00
N TRP A 28 -6.36 -1.80 15.01
CA TRP A 28 -6.79 -3.06 14.39
C TRP A 28 -7.99 -3.67 15.11
N ARG A 29 -8.01 -3.70 16.46
CA ARG A 29 -9.19 -4.15 17.23
C ARG A 29 -10.46 -3.37 16.88
N ALA A 30 -10.33 -2.06 16.62
CA ALA A 30 -11.45 -1.26 16.13
C ALA A 30 -11.88 -1.67 14.72
N MET A 31 -10.94 -2.02 13.83
CA MET A 31 -11.25 -2.57 12.51
C MET A 31 -11.93 -3.94 12.60
N GLU A 32 -11.51 -4.80 13.52
CA GLU A 32 -12.16 -6.09 13.77
C GLU A 32 -13.61 -5.93 14.22
N THR A 33 -13.93 -4.90 15.03
CA THR A 33 -15.33 -4.58 15.38
C THR A 33 -16.15 -4.19 14.15
N LEU A 34 -15.55 -3.52 13.15
CA LEU A 34 -16.22 -3.23 11.88
C LEU A 34 -16.46 -4.50 11.06
N TYR A 35 -15.53 -5.46 11.13
CA TYR A 35 -15.68 -6.78 10.52
C TYR A 35 -16.83 -7.57 11.18
N ASP A 36 -16.80 -7.70 12.51
CA ASP A 36 -17.81 -8.47 13.27
C ASP A 36 -19.22 -7.89 13.11
N SER A 37 -19.33 -6.55 13.00
CA SER A 37 -20.63 -5.90 12.74
C SER A 37 -21.13 -6.01 11.31
N GLY A 38 -20.38 -6.64 10.41
CA GLY A 38 -20.71 -6.79 8.98
C GLY A 38 -20.60 -5.49 8.17
N LYS A 39 -20.13 -4.39 8.77
CA LYS A 39 -19.91 -3.12 8.05
C LYS A 39 -18.74 -3.20 7.07
N ALA A 40 -17.75 -4.02 7.38
CA ALA A 40 -16.66 -4.38 6.49
C ALA A 40 -16.65 -5.90 6.30
N ARG A 41 -16.78 -6.38 5.05
CA ARG A 41 -16.73 -7.83 4.77
C ARG A 41 -15.31 -8.40 4.83
N ALA A 42 -14.32 -7.53 4.68
CA ALA A 42 -12.91 -7.84 4.83
C ALA A 42 -12.21 -6.59 5.38
N ILE A 43 -11.14 -6.80 6.12
CA ILE A 43 -10.27 -5.75 6.65
C ILE A 43 -8.83 -6.04 6.24
N GLY A 44 -8.06 -4.99 6.01
CA GLY A 44 -6.70 -5.08 5.51
C GLY A 44 -5.88 -3.84 5.82
N VAL A 45 -4.61 -3.89 5.42
CA VAL A 45 -3.65 -2.82 5.61
C VAL A 45 -3.12 -2.32 4.27
N SER A 46 -2.39 -1.20 4.30
CA SER A 46 -1.69 -0.67 3.14
C SER A 46 -0.37 -0.06 3.62
N ASN A 47 0.64 -0.06 2.76
CA ASN A 47 1.98 0.46 3.07
C ASN A 47 2.62 -0.16 4.32
N PHE A 48 2.35 -1.44 4.57
CA PHE A 48 3.01 -2.20 5.64
C PHE A 48 4.18 -2.97 5.05
N SER A 49 5.32 -2.94 5.73
CA SER A 49 6.44 -3.82 5.45
C SER A 49 6.11 -5.26 5.86
N THR A 50 6.97 -6.21 5.45
CA THR A 50 6.90 -7.60 5.93
C THR A 50 6.95 -7.68 7.45
N LYS A 51 7.81 -6.88 8.10
CA LYS A 51 7.96 -6.89 9.57
C LYS A 51 6.68 -6.42 10.24
N LYS A 52 6.18 -5.24 9.87
CA LYS A 52 4.95 -4.66 10.45
C LYS A 52 3.73 -5.54 10.21
N LEU A 53 3.68 -6.25 9.07
CA LEU A 53 2.63 -7.22 8.78
C LEU A 53 2.74 -8.47 9.66
N SER A 54 3.96 -8.96 9.93
CA SER A 54 4.20 -10.04 10.88
C SER A 54 3.80 -9.64 12.30
N ASP A 55 4.26 -8.48 12.77
CA ASP A 55 3.93 -7.98 14.11
C ASP A 55 2.40 -7.84 14.30
N LEU A 56 1.68 -7.44 13.25
CA LEU A 56 0.21 -7.37 13.27
C LEU A 56 -0.44 -8.75 13.34
N LEU A 57 0.06 -9.73 12.58
CA LEU A 57 -0.46 -11.10 12.60
C LEU A 57 -0.35 -11.75 13.98
N ASP A 58 0.71 -11.44 14.72
CA ASP A 58 0.95 -12.00 16.06
C ASP A 58 -0.12 -11.57 17.08
N VAL A 59 -0.79 -10.43 16.84
CA VAL A 59 -1.78 -9.86 17.77
C VAL A 59 -3.21 -9.82 17.23
N ALA A 60 -3.40 -10.08 15.92
CA ALA A 60 -4.69 -10.00 15.26
C ALA A 60 -5.53 -11.26 15.48
N ARG A 61 -6.80 -11.09 15.87
CA ARG A 61 -7.77 -12.19 15.87
C ARG A 61 -8.27 -12.46 14.45
N VAL A 62 -8.57 -11.40 13.70
CA VAL A 62 -8.94 -11.48 12.28
C VAL A 62 -7.71 -11.08 11.47
N PRO A 63 -7.07 -12.00 10.72
CA PRO A 63 -5.89 -11.66 9.94
C PRO A 63 -6.24 -10.65 8.82
N PRO A 64 -5.31 -9.76 8.43
CA PRO A 64 -5.52 -8.86 7.31
C PRO A 64 -5.73 -9.66 6.02
N ALA A 65 -6.88 -9.48 5.38
CA ALA A 65 -7.21 -10.16 4.13
C ALA A 65 -6.36 -9.66 2.96
N VAL A 66 -5.99 -8.38 2.99
CA VAL A 66 -5.24 -7.70 1.93
C VAL A 66 -4.15 -6.81 2.51
N VAL A 67 -3.00 -6.78 1.86
CA VAL A 67 -2.02 -5.68 1.94
C VAL A 67 -1.97 -4.95 0.60
N GLN A 68 -2.34 -3.66 0.59
CA GLN A 68 -2.23 -2.82 -0.60
C GLN A 68 -0.91 -2.05 -0.57
N VAL A 69 -0.04 -2.25 -1.56
CA VAL A 69 1.31 -1.67 -1.57
C VAL A 69 1.73 -1.23 -2.96
N GLU A 70 2.72 -0.35 -3.01
CA GLU A 70 3.49 -0.11 -4.22
C GLU A 70 4.05 -1.41 -4.75
N CYS A 71 3.64 -1.75 -5.96
CA CYS A 71 4.05 -2.93 -6.69
C CYS A 71 3.88 -2.65 -8.19
N HIS A 72 4.95 -2.83 -8.96
CA HIS A 72 5.03 -2.69 -10.41
C HIS A 72 6.35 -3.32 -10.91
N PRO A 73 6.60 -3.47 -12.22
CA PRO A 73 7.82 -4.14 -12.69
C PRO A 73 9.14 -3.53 -12.16
N SER A 74 9.19 -2.22 -11.91
CA SER A 74 10.35 -1.55 -11.29
C SER A 74 10.36 -1.55 -9.75
N TRP A 75 9.40 -2.20 -9.10
CA TRP A 75 9.37 -2.41 -7.65
C TRP A 75 8.48 -3.62 -7.31
N GLN A 76 9.06 -4.80 -7.35
CA GLN A 76 8.34 -6.08 -7.46
C GLN A 76 7.96 -6.72 -6.12
N GLN A 77 8.50 -6.21 -5.00
CA GLN A 77 8.13 -6.63 -3.65
C GLN A 77 8.35 -8.13 -3.36
N ALA A 78 9.37 -8.77 -3.95
CA ALA A 78 9.59 -10.23 -3.88
C ALA A 78 9.55 -10.81 -2.44
N LYS A 79 10.19 -10.13 -1.48
CA LYS A 79 10.17 -10.52 -0.05
C LYS A 79 8.75 -10.48 0.54
N LEU A 80 8.02 -9.39 0.30
CA LEU A 80 6.65 -9.23 0.80
C LEU A 80 5.69 -10.20 0.11
N HIS A 81 5.87 -10.45 -1.18
CA HIS A 81 5.09 -11.42 -1.94
C HIS A 81 5.20 -12.83 -1.36
N SER A 82 6.44 -13.30 -1.15
CA SER A 82 6.71 -14.61 -0.55
C SER A 82 6.07 -14.74 0.83
N PHE A 83 6.19 -13.70 1.67
CA PHE A 83 5.57 -13.68 2.98
C PHE A 83 4.04 -13.72 2.90
N CYS A 84 3.42 -12.86 2.10
CA CYS A 84 1.97 -12.79 1.97
C CYS A 84 1.38 -14.10 1.44
N LYS A 85 2.03 -14.71 0.43
CA LYS A 85 1.67 -16.04 -0.07
C LYS A 85 1.70 -17.10 1.03
N SER A 86 2.74 -17.11 1.87
CA SER A 86 2.85 -18.06 2.99
C SER A 86 1.79 -17.86 4.09
N LYS A 87 1.21 -16.66 4.19
CA LYS A 87 0.23 -16.30 5.23
C LYS A 87 -1.21 -16.21 4.70
N GLY A 88 -1.43 -16.49 3.41
CA GLY A 88 -2.74 -16.35 2.78
C GLY A 88 -3.25 -14.90 2.72
N ILE A 89 -2.35 -13.93 2.67
CA ILE A 89 -2.68 -12.50 2.55
C ILE A 89 -2.61 -12.11 1.08
N HIS A 90 -3.67 -11.48 0.56
CA HIS A 90 -3.69 -11.04 -0.83
C HIS A 90 -2.94 -9.71 -1.02
N ILE A 91 -2.20 -9.59 -2.13
CA ILE A 91 -1.51 -8.34 -2.48
C ILE A 91 -2.34 -7.56 -3.50
N SER A 92 -2.54 -6.27 -3.23
CA SER A 92 -3.15 -5.34 -4.17
C SER A 92 -2.15 -4.25 -4.57
N ASP A 93 -1.86 -4.15 -5.86
CA ASP A 93 -0.86 -3.25 -6.41
C ASP A 93 -1.38 -1.82 -6.49
N TYR A 94 -0.62 -0.88 -5.93
CA TYR A 94 -0.87 0.54 -6.01
C TYR A 94 0.44 1.35 -5.88
N PRO A 95 0.86 2.14 -6.88
CA PRO A 95 0.30 2.32 -8.21
C PRO A 95 0.91 1.32 -9.23
N PRO A 96 0.14 0.46 -9.91
CA PRO A 96 0.69 -0.60 -10.78
C PRO A 96 1.39 -0.08 -12.04
N LEU A 97 1.20 1.20 -12.37
CA LEU A 97 1.79 1.85 -13.56
C LEU A 97 2.90 2.86 -13.21
N GLY A 98 3.33 2.94 -11.94
CA GLY A 98 4.32 3.93 -11.49
C GLY A 98 3.76 5.35 -11.30
N SER A 99 2.44 5.52 -11.30
CA SER A 99 1.74 6.81 -11.13
C SER A 99 2.10 7.91 -12.15
N PRO A 100 2.04 7.62 -13.47
CA PRO A 100 2.43 8.56 -14.50
C PRO A 100 1.60 9.85 -14.41
N GLY A 101 2.27 11.00 -14.48
CA GLY A 101 1.65 12.32 -14.34
C GLY A 101 1.55 12.83 -12.90
N THR A 102 2.11 12.11 -11.92
CA THR A 102 2.27 12.63 -10.56
C THR A 102 3.59 13.40 -10.47
N THR A 103 3.54 14.73 -10.41
CA THR A 103 4.73 15.59 -10.59
C THR A 103 5.84 15.38 -9.56
N TRP A 104 5.50 14.89 -8.37
CA TRP A 104 6.46 14.59 -7.29
C TRP A 104 6.94 13.13 -7.27
N ILE A 105 6.43 12.27 -8.17
CA ILE A 105 6.91 10.91 -8.34
C ILE A 105 7.70 10.86 -9.65
N LYS A 106 9.01 10.64 -9.55
CA LYS A 106 9.89 10.44 -10.70
C LYS A 106 10.04 8.94 -10.92
N GLY A 107 9.20 8.37 -11.78
CA GLY A 107 9.23 6.95 -12.11
C GLY A 107 8.73 6.71 -13.51
N ASP A 108 9.65 6.42 -14.42
CA ASP A 108 9.34 6.15 -15.83
C ASP A 108 9.10 4.66 -16.07
N VAL A 109 8.30 4.02 -15.19
CA VAL A 109 8.02 2.57 -15.23
C VAL A 109 7.53 2.15 -16.62
N LEU A 110 6.64 2.95 -17.21
CA LEU A 110 6.08 2.68 -18.54
C LEU A 110 7.04 2.93 -19.69
N GLN A 111 8.16 3.63 -19.48
CA GLN A 111 9.20 3.88 -20.50
C GLN A 111 10.36 2.89 -20.40
N ASN A 112 10.29 1.93 -19.49
CA ASN A 112 11.37 0.94 -19.35
C ASN A 112 11.56 0.15 -20.67
N PRO A 113 12.79 0.06 -21.21
CA PRO A 113 13.04 -0.60 -22.49
C PRO A 113 12.62 -2.08 -22.53
N ILE A 114 12.78 -2.80 -21.41
CA ILE A 114 12.37 -4.21 -21.31
C ILE A 114 10.84 -4.30 -21.39
N LEU A 115 10.12 -3.41 -20.69
CA LEU A 115 8.66 -3.38 -20.73
C LEU A 115 8.15 -3.08 -22.15
N HIS A 116 8.79 -2.15 -22.86
CA HIS A 116 8.50 -1.84 -24.26
C HIS A 116 8.77 -3.03 -25.19
N MET A 117 9.92 -3.70 -25.04
CA MET A 117 10.27 -4.88 -25.82
C MET A 117 9.23 -6.01 -25.65
N VAL A 118 8.81 -6.27 -24.40
CA VAL A 118 7.76 -7.27 -24.12
C VAL A 118 6.41 -6.85 -24.73
N ALA A 119 6.06 -5.57 -24.61
CA ALA A 119 4.84 -5.01 -25.18
C ALA A 119 4.78 -5.17 -26.71
N GLU A 120 5.89 -4.88 -27.40
CA GLU A 120 6.01 -5.06 -28.84
C GLU A 120 5.85 -6.52 -29.25
N LYS A 121 6.58 -7.45 -28.60
CA LYS A 121 6.47 -8.89 -28.88
C LYS A 121 5.05 -9.43 -28.73
N LEU A 122 4.32 -8.92 -27.74
CA LEU A 122 2.94 -9.34 -27.44
C LEU A 122 1.88 -8.55 -28.21
N ARG A 123 2.26 -7.50 -28.95
CA ARG A 123 1.35 -6.53 -29.59
C ARG A 123 0.35 -5.94 -28.59
N LYS A 124 0.85 -5.57 -27.43
CA LYS A 124 0.11 -4.94 -26.32
C LYS A 124 0.75 -3.60 -25.97
N THR A 125 0.08 -2.80 -25.15
CA THR A 125 0.68 -1.56 -24.63
C THR A 125 1.56 -1.84 -23.41
N PRO A 126 2.57 -0.99 -23.11
CA PRO A 126 3.37 -1.14 -21.89
C PRO A 126 2.52 -1.18 -20.61
N ALA A 127 1.41 -0.40 -20.57
CA ALA A 127 0.48 -0.42 -19.44
C ALA A 127 -0.23 -1.77 -19.31
N GLN A 128 -0.70 -2.35 -20.42
CA GLN A 128 -1.29 -3.69 -20.42
C GLN A 128 -0.31 -4.76 -19.95
N VAL A 129 0.96 -4.69 -20.36
CA VAL A 129 2.00 -5.63 -19.91
C VAL A 129 2.26 -5.47 -18.41
N ALA A 130 2.41 -4.25 -17.89
CA ALA A 130 2.62 -4.02 -16.46
C ALA A 130 1.47 -4.56 -15.60
N LEU A 131 0.23 -4.37 -16.05
CA LEU A 131 -0.97 -4.89 -15.37
C LEU A 131 -1.06 -6.41 -15.46
N ARG A 132 -0.81 -6.97 -16.64
CA ARG A 132 -0.82 -8.42 -16.85
C ARG A 132 0.26 -9.13 -16.03
N TRP A 133 1.42 -8.50 -15.89
CA TRP A 133 2.50 -8.97 -15.02
C TRP A 133 2.01 -9.11 -13.57
N GLY A 134 1.39 -8.07 -12.99
CA GLY A 134 0.86 -8.13 -11.62
C GLY A 134 -0.19 -9.24 -11.43
N LEU A 135 -1.08 -9.42 -12.41
CA LEU A 135 -2.05 -10.51 -12.41
C LEU A 135 -1.37 -11.90 -12.44
N GLN A 136 -0.31 -12.08 -13.24
CA GLN A 136 0.44 -13.34 -13.31
C GLN A 136 1.29 -13.60 -12.06
N MET A 137 1.68 -12.56 -11.33
CA MET A 137 2.28 -12.70 -9.99
C MET A 137 1.24 -13.07 -8.92
N GLY A 138 -0.04 -13.14 -9.28
CA GLY A 138 -1.15 -13.48 -8.38
C GLY A 138 -1.68 -12.29 -7.58
N HIS A 139 -1.42 -11.05 -8.03
CA HIS A 139 -1.88 -9.83 -7.37
C HIS A 139 -3.15 -9.31 -8.03
N SER A 140 -3.82 -8.34 -7.38
CA SER A 140 -4.82 -7.50 -8.05
C SER A 140 -4.25 -6.11 -8.33
N ALA A 141 -4.48 -5.54 -9.51
CA ALA A 141 -3.97 -4.23 -9.87
C ALA A 141 -5.01 -3.11 -9.82
N LEU A 142 -4.62 -1.91 -9.36
CA LEU A 142 -5.48 -0.72 -9.28
C LEU A 142 -5.03 0.42 -10.22
N PRO A 143 -5.16 0.26 -11.55
CA PRO A 143 -4.81 1.31 -12.49
C PRO A 143 -5.78 2.49 -12.40
N LYS A 144 -5.25 3.68 -12.13
CA LYS A 144 -6.04 4.92 -12.15
C LYS A 144 -5.99 5.57 -13.52
N SER A 145 -7.16 5.90 -14.09
CA SER A 145 -7.28 6.78 -15.25
C SER A 145 -8.59 7.58 -15.16
N THR A 146 -8.59 8.78 -15.74
CA THR A 146 -9.79 9.59 -16.00
C THR A 146 -10.09 9.70 -17.50
N ASN A 147 -9.27 9.07 -18.35
CA ASN A 147 -9.45 9.00 -19.79
C ASN A 147 -10.10 7.64 -20.12
N GLU A 148 -11.23 7.69 -20.82
CA GLU A 148 -12.07 6.53 -21.15
C GLU A 148 -11.34 5.46 -21.97
N ALA A 149 -10.59 5.87 -22.99
CA ALA A 149 -9.81 4.93 -23.82
C ALA A 149 -8.80 4.15 -22.97
N ARG A 150 -8.08 4.83 -22.07
CA ARG A 150 -7.16 4.16 -21.13
C ARG A 150 -7.87 3.28 -20.11
N ILE A 151 -9.08 3.63 -19.67
CA ILE A 151 -9.87 2.77 -18.77
C ILE A 151 -10.20 1.45 -19.48
N LYS A 152 -10.65 1.54 -20.74
CA LYS A 152 -10.95 0.36 -21.56
C LYS A 152 -9.69 -0.46 -21.84
N GLU A 153 -8.61 0.18 -22.24
CA GLU A 153 -7.31 -0.48 -22.49
C GLU A 153 -6.79 -1.22 -21.25
N ASN A 154 -6.80 -0.56 -20.09
CA ASN A 154 -6.32 -1.15 -18.83
C ASN A 154 -7.16 -2.35 -18.35
N SER A 155 -8.40 -2.50 -18.85
CA SER A 155 -9.24 -3.68 -18.58
C SER A 155 -8.99 -4.85 -19.54
N ASP A 156 -8.35 -4.61 -20.69
CA ASP A 156 -8.03 -5.63 -21.70
C ASP A 156 -6.72 -6.39 -21.36
N VAL A 157 -6.71 -6.99 -20.17
CA VAL A 157 -5.56 -7.72 -19.58
C VAL A 157 -5.90 -9.19 -19.29
N PHE A 158 -7.03 -9.65 -19.82
CA PHE A 158 -7.52 -11.02 -19.74
C PHE A 158 -7.55 -11.64 -21.14
N GLY A 159 -7.59 -12.98 -21.23
CA GLY A 159 -7.61 -13.70 -22.52
C GLY A 159 -6.26 -13.79 -23.24
N TRP A 160 -5.18 -13.27 -22.65
CA TRP A 160 -3.80 -13.43 -23.10
C TRP A 160 -2.86 -13.47 -21.90
N SER A 161 -1.61 -13.90 -22.10
CA SER A 161 -0.58 -13.99 -21.06
C SER A 161 0.80 -13.61 -21.58
N ILE A 162 1.65 -13.17 -20.67
CA ILE A 162 3.09 -13.01 -20.87
C ILE A 162 3.73 -14.40 -20.70
N GLN A 163 4.51 -14.83 -21.68
CA GLN A 163 5.23 -16.10 -21.65
C GLN A 163 6.35 -16.07 -20.60
N GLU A 164 6.76 -17.25 -20.11
CA GLU A 164 7.73 -17.38 -19.01
C GLU A 164 9.09 -16.75 -19.35
N ASP A 165 9.56 -16.86 -20.59
CA ASP A 165 10.80 -16.23 -21.05
C ASP A 165 10.73 -14.69 -21.00
N LEU A 166 9.56 -14.12 -21.31
CA LEU A 166 9.32 -12.68 -21.22
C LEU A 166 9.07 -12.21 -19.78
N LEU A 167 8.45 -13.04 -18.93
CA LEU A 167 8.34 -12.78 -17.49
C LEU A 167 9.73 -12.74 -16.84
N ALA A 168 10.60 -13.69 -17.19
CA ALA A 168 11.98 -13.70 -16.73
C ALA A 168 12.71 -12.41 -17.11
N LYS A 169 12.48 -11.88 -18.32
CA LYS A 169 13.02 -10.57 -18.73
C LYS A 169 12.53 -9.42 -17.85
N LEU A 170 11.25 -9.39 -17.48
CA LEU A 170 10.72 -8.36 -16.58
C LEU A 170 11.36 -8.40 -15.18
N SER A 171 11.86 -9.56 -14.74
CA SER A 171 12.59 -9.68 -13.47
C SER A 171 13.97 -8.99 -13.49
N GLU A 172 14.52 -8.70 -14.68
CA GLU A 172 15.80 -8.00 -14.87
C GLU A 172 15.67 -6.48 -14.72
N ILE A 173 14.45 -5.94 -14.59
CA ILE A 173 14.22 -4.50 -14.43
C ILE A 173 14.80 -4.04 -13.09
N GLU A 174 15.54 -2.92 -13.10
CA GLU A 174 16.08 -2.30 -11.91
C GLU A 174 14.98 -1.92 -10.89
N GLN A 175 15.26 -2.18 -9.61
CA GLN A 175 14.28 -2.08 -8.53
C GLN A 175 14.45 -0.78 -7.75
N ALA A 176 13.45 0.11 -7.81
CA ALA A 176 13.41 1.35 -7.04
C ALA A 176 12.00 1.69 -6.56
N ARG A 177 11.88 1.99 -5.27
CA ARG A 177 10.62 2.46 -4.67
C ARG A 177 10.39 3.93 -5.00
N LEU A 178 9.26 4.23 -5.62
CA LEU A 178 8.77 5.54 -5.97
C LEU A 178 8.05 6.25 -4.81
N VAL A 179 7.17 5.53 -4.08
CA VAL A 179 6.40 6.08 -2.96
C VAL A 179 7.14 5.79 -1.65
N ARG A 180 8.20 6.56 -1.42
CA ARG A 180 9.10 6.38 -0.26
C ARG A 180 8.48 6.74 1.10
N GLY A 181 7.44 7.58 1.13
CA GLY A 181 6.81 8.01 2.38
C GLY A 181 7.64 9.04 3.17
N THR A 182 8.48 9.82 2.49
CA THR A 182 9.39 10.82 3.10
C THR A 182 8.70 11.83 4.00
N ASN A 183 7.43 12.16 3.74
CA ASN A 183 6.63 13.06 4.59
C ASN A 183 6.31 12.49 5.98
N PHE A 184 6.59 11.21 6.24
CA PHE A 184 6.36 10.55 7.53
C PHE A 184 7.62 10.36 8.35
N VAL A 185 8.74 10.88 7.87
CA VAL A 185 10.07 10.68 8.43
C VAL A 185 10.65 12.02 8.84
N HIS A 186 11.22 12.08 10.04
CA HIS A 186 11.87 13.28 10.53
C HIS A 186 12.87 12.97 11.67
N ASP A 187 14.02 13.64 11.66
CA ASP A 187 15.11 13.40 12.61
C ASP A 187 14.66 13.61 14.07
N THR A 188 13.86 14.65 14.32
CA THR A 188 13.37 15.02 15.67
C THR A 188 11.96 14.58 16.01
N PHE A 189 11.02 14.63 15.06
CA PHE A 189 9.58 14.45 15.33
C PHE A 189 9.06 13.14 14.76
N GLY A 190 7.91 12.70 15.25
CA GLY A 190 7.27 11.47 14.79
C GLY A 190 8.02 10.18 15.18
N PRO A 191 7.46 9.04 14.75
CA PRO A 191 7.93 7.71 15.13
C PRO A 191 9.08 7.16 14.26
N TYR A 192 9.32 7.75 13.08
CA TYR A 192 10.32 7.27 12.13
C TYR A 192 11.40 8.33 11.89
N ARG A 193 12.66 7.98 12.14
CA ARG A 193 13.84 8.83 11.93
C ARG A 193 14.36 8.76 10.50
N SER A 194 14.10 7.66 9.82
CA SER A 194 14.56 7.42 8.45
C SER A 194 13.49 6.70 7.60
N VAL A 195 13.66 6.74 6.28
CA VAL A 195 12.80 5.97 5.35
C VAL A 195 13.01 4.47 5.57
N GLU A 196 14.22 4.11 5.97
CA GLU A 196 14.65 2.76 6.28
C GLU A 196 13.88 2.20 7.48
N GLU A 197 13.70 3.00 8.54
CA GLU A 197 12.85 2.65 9.69
C GLU A 197 11.37 2.51 9.33
N LEU A 198 10.85 3.40 8.46
CA LEU A 198 9.46 3.30 7.98
C LEU A 198 9.22 1.96 7.26
N TRP A 199 10.18 1.49 6.47
CA TRP A 199 10.05 0.26 5.67
C TRP A 199 10.71 -0.98 6.30
N ASP A 200 11.30 -0.85 7.48
CA ASP A 200 12.04 -1.91 8.19
C ASP A 200 13.13 -2.57 7.32
N VAL A 201 13.81 -1.75 6.51
CA VAL A 201 14.99 -2.17 5.75
C VAL A 201 16.24 -1.79 6.55
N ARG A 202 17.06 -2.78 6.92
CA ARG A 202 18.38 -2.53 7.51
C ARG A 202 19.37 -2.15 6.42
N LEU A 203 20.34 -1.29 6.75
CA LEU A 203 21.40 -0.82 5.84
C LEU A 203 22.54 -1.83 5.63
N ASP A 204 22.43 -3.04 6.16
CA ASP A 204 23.52 -3.97 6.23
C ASP A 204 23.05 -5.42 6.04
N ILE A 205 23.31 -5.92 4.82
CA ILE A 205 23.99 -7.18 4.46
C ILE A 205 23.56 -7.58 3.03
N TYR A 206 24.52 -7.45 2.10
CA TYR A 206 24.49 -7.71 0.64
C TYR A 206 23.88 -6.62 -0.28
N GLY A 207 24.73 -5.63 -0.61
CA GLY A 207 24.94 -5.16 -1.97
C GLY A 207 23.74 -4.67 -2.78
N LEU A 208 23.31 -3.43 -2.53
CA LEU A 208 22.76 -2.56 -3.56
C LEU A 208 23.40 -1.19 -3.37
N HIS A 209 24.16 -0.76 -4.38
CA HIS A 209 24.65 0.60 -4.50
C HIS A 209 23.45 1.53 -4.65
N ASP A 210 22.95 2.08 -3.55
CA ASP A 210 22.10 3.25 -3.61
C ASP A 210 23.04 4.45 -3.77
N HIS A 211 23.05 5.02 -4.98
CA HIS A 211 23.86 6.19 -5.30
C HIS A 211 23.45 7.35 -4.40
N HIS A 212 24.35 7.65 -3.47
CA HIS A 212 24.32 8.79 -2.59
C HIS A 212 24.19 10.09 -3.40
N ASP A 213 23.17 10.89 -3.11
CA ASP A 213 23.12 12.31 -3.44
C ASP A 213 24.33 13.00 -2.75
N PRO A 214 25.22 13.68 -3.48
CA PRO A 214 26.50 14.16 -2.94
C PRO A 214 26.34 15.52 -2.26
N ILE A 215 25.53 15.61 -1.21
CA ILE A 215 25.56 16.74 -0.29
C ILE A 215 25.38 16.22 1.13
N LYS A 216 26.49 15.76 1.73
CA LYS A 216 26.83 15.80 3.16
C LYS A 216 27.91 14.76 3.46
N ARG A 217 29.18 15.12 3.26
CA ARG A 217 30.33 14.53 3.95
C ARG A 217 31.56 15.44 3.77
N CYS A 218 31.50 16.62 4.39
CA CYS A 218 32.70 17.32 4.83
C CYS A 218 32.58 17.50 6.34
N LEU A 219 32.94 16.47 7.10
CA LEU A 219 33.62 16.58 8.40
C LEU A 219 33.89 15.18 8.98
N ILE A 220 35.12 14.69 8.85
CA ILE A 220 35.78 13.82 9.84
C ILE A 220 37.23 14.29 9.89
N MET A 221 37.53 15.12 10.89
CA MET A 221 38.46 14.90 12.01
C MET A 221 39.96 14.84 11.69
N LEU A 222 40.70 15.76 12.33
CA LEU A 222 42.02 15.49 12.90
C LEU A 222 41.97 15.86 14.40
N CYS A 223 42.38 14.91 15.24
CA CYS A 223 42.61 15.02 16.70
C CYS A 223 43.62 16.15 17.02
N THR A 224 43.70 16.76 18.21
CA THR A 224 44.09 16.14 19.50
C THR A 224 43.90 17.06 20.72
N THR A 225 43.80 16.41 21.90
CA THR A 225 44.26 16.78 23.27
C THR A 225 43.49 17.71 24.22
N SER A 226 43.22 17.16 25.41
CA SER A 226 43.04 17.76 26.76
C SER A 226 41.78 18.62 26.95
N SER A 227 40.97 18.56 28.02
CA SER A 227 41.14 18.15 29.41
C SER A 227 39.74 17.96 30.05
N SER A 228 39.65 17.16 31.13
CA SER A 228 38.51 17.06 32.07
C SER A 228 38.39 18.36 32.93
N PRO A 229 37.36 18.64 33.79
CA PRO A 229 36.36 17.72 34.39
C PRO A 229 34.95 18.28 34.76
N ARG A 230 34.14 17.39 35.39
CA ARG A 230 32.90 17.60 36.21
C ARG A 230 31.63 17.89 35.39
N GLY A 231 30.45 17.30 35.61
CA GLY A 231 29.86 16.49 36.68
C GLY A 231 28.39 16.92 36.82
N LEU A 232 27.42 16.01 36.88
CA LEU A 232 26.22 16.03 37.74
C LEU A 232 25.21 14.92 37.34
N GLU A 233 24.74 14.22 38.36
CA GLU A 233 23.66 13.23 38.36
C GLU A 233 22.26 13.88 38.39
N LEU A 234 21.24 12.99 38.34
CA LEU A 234 19.83 13.02 38.80
C LEU A 234 18.92 12.64 37.62
N GLY A 235 18.16 11.54 37.59
CA GLY A 235 17.49 10.79 38.66
C GLY A 235 15.99 11.10 38.62
N GLY A 236 15.11 10.15 38.27
CA GLY A 236 13.66 10.32 38.45
C GLY A 236 12.74 9.46 37.59
N ARG A 237 12.09 8.48 38.23
CA ARG A 237 11.09 7.53 37.71
C ARG A 237 9.74 8.20 37.43
N GLY A 238 8.91 7.55 36.59
CA GLY A 238 7.46 7.75 36.59
C GLY A 238 6.73 7.10 35.42
N GLY A 239 6.37 5.83 35.56
CA GLY A 239 5.52 5.12 34.59
C GLY A 239 4.04 5.47 34.75
N GLN A 240 3.34 5.63 33.63
CA GLN A 240 1.88 5.53 33.52
C GLN A 240 1.52 4.94 32.15
N GLU A 241 0.86 3.79 32.15
CA GLU A 241 0.24 3.18 30.96
C GLU A 241 -0.98 4.00 30.49
N PRO A 242 -1.12 4.30 29.18
CA PRO A 242 -2.34 4.90 28.66
C PRO A 242 -3.39 3.83 28.32
N LYS A 243 -4.46 3.75 29.11
CA LYS A 243 -5.67 2.95 28.82
C LYS A 243 -6.42 3.51 27.60
N CYS A 244 -6.57 2.72 26.53
CA CYS A 244 -7.40 3.03 25.34
C CYS A 244 -8.89 3.01 25.73
N LYS A 245 -9.48 4.13 26.17
CA LYS A 245 -10.94 4.27 26.39
C LYS A 245 -11.62 4.83 25.13
N PHE A 246 -12.47 4.00 24.51
CA PHE A 246 -13.33 4.42 23.40
C PHE A 246 -14.73 4.75 23.94
N GLN A 247 -15.18 6.00 23.76
CA GLN A 247 -16.58 6.38 24.05
C GLN A 247 -17.45 6.04 22.84
N GLN A 248 -18.38 5.12 23.03
CA GLN A 248 -19.37 4.74 22.03
C GLN A 248 -20.53 5.76 22.07
N GLN A 249 -20.61 6.65 21.08
CA GLN A 249 -21.82 7.45 20.87
C GLN A 249 -22.90 6.58 20.23
N ARG A 250 -24.05 6.44 20.91
CA ARG A 250 -25.28 5.82 20.37
C ARG A 250 -25.75 6.62 19.15
N LEU A 251 -25.78 6.00 17.97
CA LEU A 251 -26.47 6.53 16.80
C LEU A 251 -27.81 5.81 16.64
N ALA A 252 -28.89 6.59 16.62
CA ALA A 252 -30.26 6.13 16.44
C ALA A 252 -30.44 5.40 15.09
N ARG A 253 -31.22 4.32 15.12
CA ARG A 253 -31.58 3.53 13.92
C ARG A 253 -32.57 4.32 13.06
N ALA A 254 -32.17 4.73 11.86
CA ALA A 254 -33.11 5.14 10.81
C ALA A 254 -33.38 3.94 9.88
N ARG A 255 -34.61 3.41 9.89
CA ARG A 255 -35.09 2.45 8.88
C ARG A 255 -35.35 3.18 7.57
N TRP A 256 -34.85 2.66 6.46
CA TRP A 256 -35.19 3.12 5.11
C TRP A 256 -35.90 1.97 4.38
N GLY A 257 -37.18 2.16 4.07
CA GLY A 257 -37.96 1.28 3.20
C GLY A 257 -37.75 1.63 1.72
N PRO A 258 -38.18 0.74 0.79
CA PRO A 258 -37.86 0.87 -0.63
C PRO A 258 -38.73 1.93 -1.29
N ARG A 259 -38.14 2.91 -1.99
CA ARG A 259 -38.83 3.73 -2.98
C ARG A 259 -38.12 3.67 -4.32
N ALA A 260 -38.94 3.44 -5.33
CA ALA A 260 -38.62 3.25 -6.73
C ALA A 260 -37.95 4.48 -7.36
N TRP A 261 -37.08 4.23 -8.34
CA TRP A 261 -36.32 5.22 -9.07
C TRP A 261 -37.14 5.72 -10.26
N ALA A 262 -37.57 6.98 -10.24
CA ALA A 262 -38.00 7.72 -11.44
C ALA A 262 -36.88 8.71 -11.82
N GLY A 263 -36.42 8.64 -13.07
CA GLY A 263 -35.29 9.45 -13.57
C GLY A 263 -35.66 10.93 -13.80
N PRO A 264 -34.71 11.88 -13.74
CA PRO A 264 -34.98 13.26 -14.11
C PRO A 264 -34.45 13.65 -15.49
N LYS A 265 -35.29 14.43 -16.18
CA LYS A 265 -35.06 15.17 -17.43
C LYS A 265 -33.94 16.21 -17.31
N ALA A 266 -33.40 16.58 -18.47
CA ALA A 266 -32.33 17.53 -18.70
C ALA A 266 -32.66 18.98 -18.27
N GLY A 267 -31.65 19.72 -17.79
CA GLY A 267 -31.67 21.18 -17.67
C GLY A 267 -30.83 21.75 -16.53
N GLY A 268 -29.73 22.44 -16.87
CA GLY A 268 -29.15 23.57 -16.12
C GLY A 268 -28.56 23.35 -14.72
N ALA A 269 -27.21 23.33 -14.61
CA ALA A 269 -26.42 24.03 -13.58
C ALA A 269 -24.94 23.58 -13.57
N ARG A 270 -24.09 24.24 -14.38
CA ARG A 270 -22.62 24.18 -14.28
C ARG A 270 -22.15 24.99 -13.06
N ALA A 271 -22.21 24.42 -11.86
CA ALA A 271 -21.43 24.92 -10.70
C ALA A 271 -21.38 23.96 -9.51
N THR A 272 -22.32 23.03 -9.38
CA THR A 272 -22.43 22.12 -8.21
C THR A 272 -21.83 20.73 -8.42
N ALA A 273 -21.37 20.41 -9.64
CA ALA A 273 -20.77 19.10 -9.99
C ALA A 273 -19.37 18.88 -9.39
N ARG A 274 -18.58 19.95 -9.16
CA ARG A 274 -17.18 19.83 -8.69
C ARG A 274 -17.06 19.39 -7.22
N ARG A 275 -18.04 19.71 -6.37
CA ARG A 275 -18.06 19.26 -4.96
C ARG A 275 -18.65 17.86 -4.76
N ARG A 276 -19.55 17.39 -5.64
CA ARG A 276 -20.10 16.02 -5.58
C ARG A 276 -19.12 14.95 -6.12
N ALA A 277 -18.26 15.30 -7.07
CA ALA A 277 -17.25 14.39 -7.60
C ALA A 277 -16.20 13.95 -6.55
N ASN A 278 -15.78 14.87 -5.65
CA ASN A 278 -14.78 14.57 -4.62
C ASN A 278 -15.29 13.67 -3.48
N VAL A 279 -16.60 13.68 -3.19
CA VAL A 279 -17.20 12.78 -2.20
C VAL A 279 -17.53 11.41 -2.81
N SER A 280 -17.76 11.34 -4.12
CA SER A 280 -17.94 10.07 -4.86
C SER A 280 -16.62 9.28 -4.97
N MET A 281 -15.49 9.97 -5.18
CA MET A 281 -14.18 9.35 -5.38
C MET A 281 -13.62 8.63 -4.13
N ARG A 282 -14.00 9.07 -2.92
CA ARG A 282 -13.66 8.36 -1.67
C ARG A 282 -14.45 7.05 -1.48
N LYS A 283 -15.58 6.89 -2.18
CA LYS A 283 -16.40 5.67 -2.11
C LYS A 283 -15.96 4.63 -3.13
N SER A 284 -15.39 5.03 -4.27
CA SER A 284 -14.98 4.11 -5.33
C SER A 284 -13.84 3.15 -4.94
N ILE A 285 -12.98 3.52 -3.99
CA ILE A 285 -11.94 2.62 -3.44
C ILE A 285 -12.54 1.49 -2.59
N PHE A 286 -13.75 1.66 -2.04
CA PHE A 286 -14.42 0.61 -1.26
C PHE A 286 -15.24 -0.36 -2.13
N PHE A 287 -15.62 0.01 -3.35
CA PHE A 287 -16.53 -0.80 -4.18
C PHE A 287 -15.85 -1.88 -5.01
N LEU A 288 -14.53 -1.81 -5.25
CA LEU A 288 -13.84 -2.84 -6.04
C LEU A 288 -13.66 -4.19 -5.30
N PHE A 289 -13.93 -4.25 -4.00
CA PHE A 289 -13.76 -5.47 -3.19
C PHE A 289 -14.83 -6.54 -3.40
N ALA A 290 -16.00 -6.21 -3.96
CA ALA A 290 -17.13 -7.15 -4.01
C ALA A 290 -17.26 -7.94 -5.33
N ALA A 291 -16.69 -7.45 -6.44
CA ALA A 291 -16.95 -8.01 -7.77
C ALA A 291 -16.00 -9.16 -8.14
N THR A 292 -14.76 -9.14 -7.65
CA THR A 292 -13.73 -10.14 -8.02
C THR A 292 -13.81 -11.44 -7.21
N TRP A 293 -14.47 -11.45 -6.05
CA TRP A 293 -14.51 -12.65 -5.20
C TRP A 293 -15.58 -13.67 -5.59
N ARG A 294 -16.54 -13.31 -6.46
CA ARG A 294 -17.59 -14.24 -6.90
C ARG A 294 -17.16 -15.22 -8.00
N ASN A 295 -16.05 -14.97 -8.70
CA ASN A 295 -15.66 -15.72 -9.89
C ASN A 295 -14.36 -16.54 -9.74
N LEU A 296 -13.79 -16.63 -8.54
CA LEU A 296 -12.50 -17.31 -8.29
C LEU A 296 -12.57 -18.45 -7.25
N VAL A 297 -13.78 -18.81 -6.79
CA VAL A 297 -14.00 -19.98 -5.94
C VAL A 297 -14.75 -21.03 -6.76
N LEU A 298 -14.01 -21.81 -7.55
CA LEU A 298 -14.43 -23.17 -7.90
C LEU A 298 -13.85 -24.11 -6.83
N PRO A 299 -14.63 -25.06 -6.31
CA PRO A 299 -14.14 -25.99 -5.29
C PRO A 299 -13.13 -26.95 -5.92
N ILE A 300 -11.94 -27.02 -5.32
CA ILE A 300 -11.02 -28.15 -5.52
C ILE A 300 -11.64 -29.32 -4.74
N SER A 301 -12.28 -30.24 -5.45
CA SER A 301 -12.61 -31.57 -4.93
C SER A 301 -12.36 -32.61 -6.02
N ASP A 302 -11.56 -33.61 -5.64
CA ASP A 302 -11.37 -34.94 -6.24
C ASP A 302 -10.56 -35.08 -7.53
N PHE A 303 -9.25 -35.24 -7.36
CA PHE A 303 -8.44 -36.16 -8.17
C PHE A 303 -7.64 -37.07 -7.22
N SER A 304 -8.31 -38.11 -6.74
CA SER A 304 -7.66 -39.33 -6.27
C SER A 304 -7.98 -40.43 -7.27
N SER A 305 -7.08 -40.66 -8.21
CA SER A 305 -6.99 -41.93 -8.93
C SER A 305 -5.52 -42.22 -9.18
N ASN A 306 -4.98 -43.14 -8.39
CA ASN A 306 -3.68 -43.76 -8.60
C ASN A 306 -3.87 -44.87 -9.64
N PRO A 307 -3.05 -44.95 -10.70
CA PRO A 307 -2.92 -46.19 -11.45
C PRO A 307 -1.62 -46.93 -11.11
N THR A 308 -1.72 -48.26 -11.19
CA THR A 308 -0.67 -49.30 -11.31
C THR A 308 0.15 -49.68 -10.07
N ALA A 309 -0.21 -50.80 -9.44
CA ALA A 309 0.43 -52.11 -9.65
C ALA A 309 -0.59 -53.23 -9.40
#